data_AF-A0A6J1SCV1-F1
#
_entry.id   AF-A0A6J1SCV1-F1
#
_cell.length_a   1.000
_cell.length_b   1.000
_cell.length_c   1.000
_cell.angle_alpha   90.00
_cell.angle_beta   90.00
_cell.angle_gamma   90.00
#
_symmetry.space_group_name_H-M   'P 1'
#
loop_
_entity.id
_entity.type
_entity.pdbx_description
1 polymer ?
#
loop_
_entity_poly.entity_id
_entity_poly.type
_entity_poly.pdbx_seq_one_letter_code
_entity_poly.pdbx_strand_id
1 'polypeptide(L)'
;MPYLEEQELEDTMDDSKPEVSVIDVYDIASEIGKEFEKMIDVYGTDAVINLMPKVINALEQLEGLATRNERENNQIQELKARIAQLEKDKIGKAEDRQRFEMELEQIEEHWREESRDLEAMVSHLQEENRKLSSVLAEKKQAEKAPDPGALLSPEVDMALVQRLRGLVDRLKDQLRQRDRELLSKQTEMESLSSQVEQLTIISRELRRKQRLGQTQIHSLIDERADFLAQLHDQQREVQSLRQRLGLAEKENEDLSISAQDSPDLTNKVIYDKDDPNRPRFTTQELKDILHERNELKARVSDLEDELEMYRPKEPPKSPQEEELIVEGPLPQEPDDAPWKKSDSGIRKFFRRLFSEGVTGGGTSVLPFVGGSSSSGSKPILSSSLSKIGLSGHLSSSGAPDTIV
;
A
#
# COMPACT_ATOMS: atom_id res chain seq x y z
N MET A 1 9.96 -30.86 22.00
CA MET A 1 8.80 -30.14 22.56
C MET A 1 9.26 -28.89 23.32
N PRO A 2 9.47 -27.75 22.64
CA PRO A 2 9.57 -26.44 23.31
C PRO A 2 8.50 -25.44 22.83
N TYR A 3 7.52 -25.86 22.02
CA TYR A 3 6.53 -24.97 21.39
C TYR A 3 5.27 -24.68 22.22
N LEU A 4 5.19 -25.19 23.45
CA LEU A 4 4.00 -25.07 24.29
C LEU A 4 4.11 -24.01 25.40
N GLU A 5 5.29 -23.43 25.63
CA GLU A 5 5.51 -22.43 26.70
C GLU A 5 5.33 -20.97 26.24
N GLU A 6 5.23 -20.71 24.94
CA GLU A 6 5.02 -19.33 24.43
C GLU A 6 3.54 -18.92 24.34
N GLN A 7 2.60 -19.84 24.60
CA GLN A 7 1.17 -19.60 24.38
C GLN A 7 0.41 -19.12 25.63
N GLU A 8 1.03 -19.08 26.81
CA GLU A 8 0.38 -18.71 28.08
C GLU A 8 0.64 -17.25 28.53
N LEU A 9 1.38 -16.44 27.75
CA LEU A 9 1.79 -15.09 28.14
C LEU A 9 0.98 -13.95 27.48
N GLU A 10 -0.06 -14.27 26.71
CA GLU A 10 -0.76 -13.29 25.87
C GLU A 10 -2.04 -12.70 26.49
N ASP A 11 -2.49 -13.19 27.66
CA ASP A 11 -3.83 -12.86 28.18
C ASP A 11 -3.85 -11.96 29.44
N THR A 12 -2.79 -11.19 29.69
CA THR A 12 -2.74 -10.29 30.86
C THR A 12 -2.29 -8.88 30.51
N MET A 13 -3.00 -8.16 29.65
CA MET A 13 -3.09 -6.68 29.67
C MET A 13 -4.24 -6.20 28.78
N ASP A 14 -5.47 -6.40 29.24
CA ASP A 14 -6.60 -5.60 28.77
C ASP A 14 -7.31 -4.97 29.98
N ASP A 15 -6.55 -4.21 30.76
CA ASP A 15 -7.11 -3.20 31.66
C ASP A 15 -7.17 -1.86 30.90
N SER A 16 -7.86 -1.89 29.76
CA SER A 16 -8.05 -0.70 28.93
C SER A 16 -9.11 0.17 29.58
N LYS A 17 -8.65 1.19 30.31
CA LYS A 17 -9.49 2.36 30.61
C LYS A 17 -10.16 2.81 29.31
N PRO A 18 -11.44 3.22 29.32
CA PRO A 18 -12.09 3.73 28.14
C PRO A 18 -11.27 4.92 27.61
N GLU A 19 -10.72 4.75 26.41
CA GLU A 19 -9.92 5.78 25.78
C GLU A 19 -10.85 6.89 25.29
N VAL A 20 -10.54 8.12 25.69
CA VAL A 20 -11.27 9.31 25.24
C VAL A 20 -10.96 9.51 23.77
N SER A 21 -11.97 9.30 22.92
CA SER A 21 -11.89 9.56 21.48
C SER A 21 -12.05 11.04 21.17
N VAL A 22 -11.70 11.44 19.96
CA VAL A 22 -11.93 12.82 19.51
C VAL A 22 -13.43 13.17 19.60
N ILE A 23 -14.32 12.22 19.32
CA ILE A 23 -15.78 12.40 19.40
C ILE A 23 -16.20 12.72 20.84
N ASP A 24 -15.66 12.00 21.83
CA ASP A 24 -15.96 12.25 23.24
C ASP A 24 -15.54 13.66 23.67
N VAL A 25 -14.45 14.19 23.12
CA VAL A 25 -14.01 15.58 23.38
C VAL A 25 -15.01 16.60 22.84
N TYR A 26 -15.61 16.35 21.67
CA TYR A 26 -16.65 17.22 21.11
C TYR A 26 -17.97 17.15 21.89
N ASP A 27 -18.34 15.96 22.40
CA ASP A 27 -19.53 15.81 23.23
C ASP A 27 -19.36 16.54 24.57
N ILE A 28 -18.21 16.38 25.23
CA ILE A 28 -17.85 17.13 26.44
C ILE A 28 -17.82 18.64 26.17
N ALA A 29 -17.26 19.07 25.04
CA ALA A 29 -17.24 20.47 24.63
C ALA A 29 -18.67 21.04 24.45
N SER A 30 -19.60 20.25 23.93
CA SER A 30 -21.01 20.63 23.76
C SER A 30 -21.74 20.79 25.10
N GLU A 31 -21.53 19.86 26.03
CA GLU A 31 -22.09 19.95 27.39
C GLU A 31 -21.56 21.18 28.13
N ILE A 32 -20.25 21.42 28.06
CA ILE A 32 -19.61 22.61 28.62
C ILE A 32 -20.16 23.90 27.98
N GLY A 33 -20.35 23.90 26.65
CA GLY A 33 -20.93 25.03 25.92
C GLY A 33 -22.33 25.41 26.41
N LYS A 34 -23.20 24.41 26.65
CA LYS A 34 -24.55 24.62 27.20
C LYS A 34 -24.52 25.19 28.62
N GLU A 35 -23.58 24.78 29.46
CA GLU A 35 -23.43 25.35 30.80
C GLU A 35 -22.91 26.80 30.75
N PHE A 36 -22.01 27.11 29.82
CA PHE A 36 -21.58 28.49 29.59
C PHE A 36 -22.73 29.38 29.08
N GLU A 37 -23.59 28.89 28.20
CA GLU A 37 -24.80 29.59 27.75
C GLU A 37 -25.72 29.94 28.92
N LYS A 38 -26.04 28.95 29.78
CA LYS A 38 -26.83 29.19 31.00
C LYS A 38 -26.20 30.23 31.93
N MET A 39 -24.87 30.20 32.09
CA MET A 39 -24.18 31.20 32.93
C MET A 39 -24.23 32.60 32.32
N ILE A 40 -24.12 32.71 30.99
CA ILE A 40 -24.23 33.98 30.28
C ILE A 40 -25.65 34.54 30.41
N ASP A 41 -26.68 33.70 30.29
CA ASP A 41 -28.09 34.10 30.43
C ASP A 41 -28.41 34.67 31.82
N VAL A 42 -27.83 34.10 32.89
CA VAL A 42 -28.14 34.50 34.27
C VAL A 42 -27.24 35.63 34.79
N TYR A 43 -25.96 35.60 34.46
CA TYR A 43 -24.95 36.49 35.06
C TYR A 43 -24.31 37.46 34.05
N GLY A 44 -24.71 37.41 32.78
CA GLY A 44 -24.11 38.18 31.70
C GLY A 44 -22.78 37.59 31.23
N THR A 45 -22.30 38.09 30.10
CA THR A 45 -21.08 37.60 29.43
C THR A 45 -19.83 37.74 30.30
N ASP A 46 -19.75 38.80 31.12
CA ASP A 46 -18.59 39.13 31.95
C ASP A 46 -18.20 38.03 32.95
N ALA A 47 -19.17 37.21 33.39
CA ALA A 47 -18.92 36.09 34.29
C ALA A 47 -18.02 35.01 33.65
N VAL A 48 -18.01 34.89 32.32
CA VAL A 48 -17.43 33.77 31.59
C VAL A 48 -16.26 34.18 30.68
N ILE A 49 -16.17 35.47 30.29
CA ILE A 49 -15.19 36.00 29.32
C ILE A 49 -13.74 35.56 29.60
N ASN A 50 -13.30 35.52 30.86
CA ASN A 50 -11.92 35.15 31.21
C ASN A 50 -11.71 33.63 31.37
N LEU A 51 -12.78 32.87 31.61
CA LEU A 51 -12.73 31.42 31.82
C LEU A 51 -12.83 30.66 30.50
N MET A 52 -13.68 31.11 29.58
CA MET A 52 -13.95 30.44 28.31
C MET A 52 -12.67 30.21 27.46
N PRO A 53 -11.73 31.17 27.31
CA PRO A 53 -10.49 30.91 26.58
C PRO A 53 -9.59 29.84 27.22
N LYS A 54 -9.62 29.71 28.56
CA LYS A 54 -8.84 28.70 29.30
C LYS A 54 -9.44 27.31 29.09
N VAL A 55 -10.77 27.21 29.12
CA VAL A 55 -11.48 25.94 28.88
C VAL A 55 -11.33 25.49 27.43
N ILE A 56 -11.44 26.41 26.47
CA ILE A 56 -11.15 26.13 25.06
C ILE A 56 -9.72 25.60 24.90
N ASN A 57 -8.72 26.25 25.50
CA ASN A 57 -7.33 25.80 25.43
C ASN A 57 -7.10 24.41 26.06
N ALA A 58 -7.82 24.08 27.14
CA ALA A 58 -7.76 22.74 27.75
C ALA A 58 -8.41 21.68 26.86
N LEU A 59 -9.56 21.99 26.24
CA LEU A 59 -10.22 21.10 25.29
C LEU A 59 -9.39 20.89 24.02
N GLU A 60 -8.70 21.92 23.52
CA GLU A 60 -7.76 21.81 22.39
C GLU A 60 -6.59 20.87 22.70
N GLN A 61 -6.04 20.95 23.91
CA GLN A 61 -4.99 20.02 24.34
C GLN A 61 -5.55 18.59 24.45
N LEU A 62 -6.78 18.44 24.93
CA LEU A 62 -7.44 17.14 25.02
C LEU A 62 -7.73 16.54 23.64
N GLU A 63 -8.20 17.33 22.67
CA GLU A 63 -8.38 16.92 21.27
C GLU A 63 -7.04 16.49 20.65
N GLY A 64 -5.98 17.25 20.92
CA GLY A 64 -4.63 16.90 20.46
C GLY A 64 -4.14 15.57 21.06
N LEU A 65 -4.40 15.32 22.34
CA LEU A 65 -4.07 14.06 23.01
C LEU A 65 -4.91 12.88 22.49
N ALA A 66 -6.22 13.08 22.30
CA ALA A 66 -7.13 12.06 21.77
C ALA A 66 -6.73 11.67 20.32
N THR A 67 -6.47 12.66 19.46
CA THR A 67 -6.01 12.42 18.08
C THR A 67 -4.67 11.69 18.04
N ARG A 68 -3.75 12.06 18.94
CA ARG A 68 -2.46 11.39 19.05
C ARG A 68 -2.62 9.95 19.53
N ASN A 69 -3.49 9.71 20.50
CA ASN A 69 -3.75 8.36 21.01
C ASN A 69 -4.38 7.46 19.95
N GLU A 70 -5.39 7.94 19.21
CA GLU A 70 -5.98 7.22 18.07
C GLU A 70 -4.91 6.85 17.03
N ARG A 71 -3.98 7.77 16.73
CA ARG A 71 -2.86 7.51 15.81
C ARG A 71 -1.91 6.46 16.35
N GLU A 72 -1.50 6.57 17.62
CA GLU A 72 -0.59 5.61 18.26
C GLU A 72 -1.23 4.21 18.35
N ASN A 73 -2.53 4.13 18.63
CA ASN A 73 -3.26 2.86 18.64
C ASN A 73 -3.41 2.24 17.26
N ASN A 74 -3.69 3.04 16.23
CA ASN A 74 -3.67 2.55 14.85
C ASN A 74 -2.30 1.97 14.48
N GLN A 75 -1.20 2.62 14.90
CA GLN A 75 0.15 2.09 14.71
C GLN A 75 0.39 0.80 15.49
N ILE A 76 -0.07 0.70 16.74
CA ILE A 76 0.03 -0.51 17.55
C ILE A 76 -0.75 -1.66 16.88
N GLN A 77 -1.97 -1.41 16.40
CA GLN A 77 -2.77 -2.41 15.70
C GLN A 77 -2.09 -2.87 14.40
N GLU A 78 -1.53 -1.94 13.61
CA GLU A 78 -0.78 -2.26 12.40
C GLU A 78 0.46 -3.12 12.71
N LEU A 79 1.22 -2.77 13.75
CA LEU A 79 2.38 -3.54 14.19
C LEU A 79 1.99 -4.93 14.68
N LYS A 80 0.92 -5.05 15.48
CA LYS A 80 0.38 -6.35 15.92
C LYS A 80 -0.03 -7.21 14.73
N ALA A 81 -0.75 -6.65 13.77
CA ALA A 81 -1.14 -7.36 12.54
C ALA A 81 0.09 -7.80 11.73
N ARG A 82 1.14 -6.95 11.67
CA ARG A 82 2.39 -7.28 10.99
C ARG A 82 3.15 -8.41 11.69
N ILE A 83 3.19 -8.42 13.01
CA ILE A 83 3.79 -9.50 13.81
C ILE A 83 3.06 -10.81 13.53
N ALA A 84 1.73 -10.84 13.65
CA ALA A 84 0.93 -12.03 13.38
C ALA A 84 1.14 -12.58 11.95
N GLN A 85 1.26 -11.69 10.96
CA GLN A 85 1.58 -12.10 9.60
C GLN A 85 2.99 -12.71 9.48
N LEU A 86 4.00 -12.12 10.12
CA LEU A 86 5.37 -12.64 10.11
C LEU A 86 5.49 -13.98 10.84
N GLU A 87 4.75 -14.18 11.92
CA GLU A 87 4.68 -15.46 12.64
C GLU A 87 4.05 -16.54 11.77
N LYS A 88 2.94 -16.24 11.09
CA LYS A 88 2.34 -17.15 10.12
C LYS A 88 3.30 -17.52 8.99
N ASP A 89 4.02 -16.55 8.44
CA ASP A 89 5.03 -16.80 7.40
C ASP A 89 6.20 -17.64 7.93
N LYS A 90 6.62 -17.42 9.18
CA LYS A 90 7.67 -18.21 9.85
C LYS A 90 7.25 -19.66 10.02
N ILE A 91 6.02 -19.90 10.46
CA ILE A 91 5.43 -21.23 10.63
C ILE A 91 5.32 -21.91 9.25
N GLY A 92 4.73 -21.24 8.25
CA GLY A 92 4.60 -21.81 6.90
C GLY A 92 5.96 -22.19 6.28
N LYS A 93 6.97 -21.34 6.42
CA LYS A 93 8.34 -21.67 5.96
C LYS A 93 8.96 -22.84 6.74
N ALA A 94 8.60 -23.05 8.00
CA ALA A 94 9.08 -24.18 8.78
C ALA A 94 8.41 -25.48 8.33
N GLU A 95 7.09 -25.44 8.07
CA GLU A 95 6.34 -26.57 7.51
C GLU A 95 6.86 -26.97 6.14
N ASP A 96 7.14 -26.00 5.26
CA ASP A 96 7.71 -26.27 3.93
C ASP A 96 9.09 -26.93 4.05
N ARG A 97 9.97 -26.44 4.94
CA ARG A 97 11.27 -27.06 5.20
C ARG A 97 11.11 -28.50 5.67
N GLN A 98 10.19 -28.75 6.60
CA GLN A 98 9.91 -30.09 7.09
C GLN A 98 9.40 -31.02 5.98
N ARG A 99 8.53 -30.52 5.09
CA ARG A 99 8.06 -31.28 3.93
C ARG A 99 9.21 -31.65 2.99
N PHE A 100 10.09 -30.69 2.67
CA PHE A 100 11.25 -30.96 1.82
C PHE A 100 12.23 -31.96 2.46
N GLU A 101 12.43 -31.89 3.78
CA GLU A 101 13.26 -32.86 4.51
C GLU A 101 12.66 -34.27 4.43
N MET A 102 11.34 -34.40 4.63
CA MET A 102 10.65 -35.70 4.47
C MET A 102 10.71 -36.24 3.04
N GLU A 103 10.54 -35.38 2.03
CA GLU A 103 10.68 -35.78 0.62
C GLU A 103 12.10 -36.24 0.30
N LEU A 104 13.11 -35.56 0.86
CA LEU A 104 14.51 -35.94 0.69
C LEU A 104 14.80 -37.30 1.34
N GLU A 105 14.34 -37.52 2.57
CA GLU A 105 14.47 -38.80 3.26
C GLU A 105 13.82 -39.95 2.48
N GLN A 106 12.65 -39.71 1.88
CA GLN A 106 11.96 -40.70 1.04
C GLN A 106 12.77 -41.02 -0.22
N ILE A 107 13.36 -40.01 -0.88
CA ILE A 107 14.22 -40.22 -2.04
C ILE A 107 15.46 -41.02 -1.66
N GLU A 108 16.09 -40.71 -0.52
CA GLU A 108 17.25 -41.45 -0.02
C GLU A 108 16.92 -42.89 0.35
N GLU A 109 15.75 -43.13 0.95
CA GLU A 109 15.27 -44.48 1.25
C GLU A 109 15.00 -45.28 -0.02
N HIS A 110 14.32 -44.66 -1.00
CA HIS A 110 14.07 -45.27 -2.30
C HIS A 110 15.37 -45.62 -3.02
N TRP A 111 16.34 -44.70 -3.03
CA TRP A 111 17.65 -44.95 -3.63
C TRP A 111 18.42 -46.07 -2.91
N ARG A 112 18.29 -46.18 -1.58
CA ARG A 112 18.83 -47.30 -0.79
C ARG A 112 18.14 -48.63 -1.09
N GLU A 113 16.84 -48.63 -1.36
CA GLU A 113 16.10 -49.81 -1.81
C GLU A 113 16.54 -50.25 -3.20
N GLU A 114 16.54 -49.34 -4.17
CA GLU A 114 16.99 -49.63 -5.54
C GLU A 114 18.44 -50.15 -5.56
N SER A 115 19.33 -49.55 -4.77
CA SER A 115 20.72 -50.02 -4.64
C SER A 115 20.79 -51.45 -4.09
N ARG A 116 19.99 -51.78 -3.07
CA ARG A 116 19.90 -53.14 -2.50
C ARG A 116 19.36 -54.14 -3.51
N ASP A 117 18.34 -53.76 -4.29
CA ASP A 117 17.74 -54.63 -5.30
C ASP A 117 18.71 -54.89 -6.46
N LEU A 118 19.44 -53.87 -6.91
CA LEU A 118 20.50 -54.01 -7.90
C LEU A 118 21.65 -54.91 -7.40
N GLU A 119 22.08 -54.72 -6.15
CA GLU A 119 23.09 -55.58 -5.52
C GLU A 119 22.61 -57.04 -5.44
N ALA A 120 21.36 -57.27 -5.05
CA ALA A 120 20.76 -58.59 -5.00
C ALA A 120 20.69 -59.24 -6.39
N MET A 121 20.30 -58.48 -7.42
CA MET A 121 20.28 -58.96 -8.80
C MET A 121 21.67 -59.29 -9.32
N VAL A 122 22.67 -58.46 -9.05
CA VAL A 122 24.07 -58.74 -9.40
C VAL A 122 24.55 -60.02 -8.72
N SER A 123 24.26 -60.19 -7.42
CA SER A 123 24.62 -61.40 -6.68
C SER A 123 23.99 -62.65 -7.30
N HIS A 124 22.70 -62.58 -7.65
CA HIS A 124 21.99 -63.68 -8.30
C HIS A 124 22.60 -64.05 -9.67
N LEU A 125 22.86 -63.05 -10.52
CA LEU A 125 23.51 -63.27 -11.82
C LEU A 125 24.94 -63.81 -11.69
N GLN A 126 25.69 -63.40 -10.67
CA GLN A 126 27.01 -63.93 -10.38
C GLN A 126 26.94 -65.41 -9.96
N GLU A 127 25.96 -65.80 -9.14
CA GLU A 127 25.71 -67.20 -8.79
C GLU A 127 25.32 -68.05 -9.99
N GLU A 128 24.43 -67.56 -10.86
CA GLU A 128 24.03 -68.27 -12.09
C GLU A 128 25.21 -68.44 -13.05
N ASN A 129 26.02 -67.40 -13.27
CA ASN A 129 27.22 -67.50 -14.09
C ASN A 129 28.23 -68.51 -13.53
N ARG A 130 28.39 -68.57 -12.21
CA ARG A 130 29.23 -69.61 -11.56
C ARG A 130 28.67 -71.01 -11.82
N LYS A 131 27.35 -71.20 -11.66
CA LYS A 131 26.67 -72.48 -11.92
C LYS A 131 26.82 -72.91 -13.38
N LEU A 132 26.53 -72.03 -14.33
CA LEU A 132 26.69 -72.30 -15.77
C LEU A 132 28.14 -72.60 -16.15
N SER A 133 29.10 -71.88 -15.56
CA SER A 133 30.53 -72.16 -15.77
C SER A 133 30.91 -73.56 -15.27
N SER A 134 30.38 -74.00 -14.13
CA SER A 134 30.56 -75.36 -13.61
C SER A 134 29.98 -76.41 -14.56
N VAL A 135 28.73 -76.21 -15.01
CA VAL A 135 28.05 -77.14 -15.94
C VAL A 135 28.76 -77.21 -17.29
N LEU A 136 29.27 -76.09 -17.81
CA LEU A 136 30.06 -76.09 -19.05
C LEU A 136 31.39 -76.81 -18.88
N ALA A 137 32.03 -76.73 -17.71
CA ALA A 137 33.24 -77.50 -17.41
C ALA A 137 32.96 -79.01 -17.35
N GLU A 138 31.85 -79.42 -16.71
CA GLU A 138 31.37 -80.81 -16.69
C GLU A 138 31.01 -81.31 -18.09
N LYS A 139 30.34 -80.49 -18.92
CA LYS A 139 29.98 -80.84 -20.30
C LYS A 139 31.20 -80.97 -21.20
N LYS A 140 32.22 -80.11 -21.04
CA LYS A 140 33.52 -80.27 -21.72
C LYS A 140 34.26 -81.55 -21.33
N GLN A 141 34.05 -82.06 -20.11
CA GLN A 141 34.55 -83.38 -19.72
C GLN A 141 33.72 -84.52 -20.35
N ALA A 142 32.41 -84.32 -20.54
CA ALA A 142 31.51 -85.30 -21.14
C ALA A 142 31.58 -85.42 -22.68
N GLU A 143 32.05 -84.39 -23.40
CA GLU A 143 32.22 -84.39 -24.87
C GLU A 143 33.35 -85.30 -25.41
N LYS A 144 33.97 -86.14 -24.58
CA LYS A 144 35.04 -87.08 -24.97
C LYS A 144 34.56 -88.47 -25.45
N ALA A 145 33.27 -88.67 -25.70
CA ALA A 145 32.73 -89.93 -26.22
C ALA A 145 31.93 -89.70 -27.52
N PRO A 146 32.16 -90.48 -28.60
CA PRO A 146 31.56 -90.21 -29.90
C PRO A 146 30.20 -90.90 -30.09
N ASP A 147 29.36 -90.19 -30.83
CA ASP A 147 28.06 -90.51 -31.43
C ASP A 147 28.07 -91.80 -32.28
N PRO A 148 26.92 -92.45 -32.56
CA PRO A 148 26.39 -92.29 -33.91
C PRO A 148 24.86 -92.40 -34.08
N GLY A 149 24.35 -91.65 -35.05
CA GLY A 149 23.01 -91.81 -35.61
C GLY A 149 22.79 -93.04 -36.51
N ALA A 150 21.51 -93.39 -36.75
CA ALA A 150 21.06 -94.32 -37.79
C ALA A 150 19.57 -94.06 -38.11
N LEU A 151 19.25 -93.68 -39.36
CA LEU A 151 18.56 -94.46 -40.41
C LEU A 151 17.04 -94.66 -40.23
N LEU A 152 16.31 -94.24 -41.28
CA LEU A 152 14.85 -94.10 -41.33
C LEU A 152 14.15 -95.44 -41.68
N SER A 153 13.17 -95.82 -40.86
CA SER A 153 12.29 -97.02 -40.85
C SER A 153 10.84 -96.53 -40.59
N PRO A 154 9.73 -97.25 -40.80
CA PRO A 154 8.37 -96.79 -40.42
C PRO A 154 8.19 -96.39 -38.94
N GLU A 155 9.08 -96.81 -38.05
CA GLU A 155 9.27 -96.29 -36.69
C GLU A 155 9.60 -94.78 -36.68
N VAL A 156 10.29 -94.32 -37.72
CA VAL A 156 10.70 -92.94 -37.95
C VAL A 156 9.55 -92.07 -38.42
N ASP A 157 8.55 -92.59 -39.13
CA ASP A 157 7.33 -91.81 -39.39
C ASP A 157 6.55 -91.58 -38.09
N MET A 158 6.47 -92.60 -37.21
CA MET A 158 5.94 -92.42 -35.86
C MET A 158 6.80 -91.45 -35.03
N ALA A 159 8.13 -91.55 -35.12
CA ALA A 159 9.05 -90.64 -34.44
C ALA A 159 8.95 -89.21 -35.00
N LEU A 160 8.73 -89.05 -36.31
CA LEU A 160 8.52 -87.77 -36.98
C LEU A 160 7.21 -87.15 -36.52
N VAL A 161 6.13 -87.94 -36.45
CA VAL A 161 4.84 -87.49 -35.93
C VAL A 161 4.95 -87.11 -34.45
N GLN A 162 5.67 -87.86 -33.62
CA GLN A 162 5.95 -87.51 -32.24
C GLN A 162 6.80 -86.22 -32.14
N ARG A 163 7.78 -86.05 -33.03
CA ARG A 163 8.63 -84.85 -33.10
C ARG A 163 7.85 -83.62 -33.55
N LEU A 164 6.94 -83.77 -34.52
CA LEU A 164 6.01 -82.74 -34.97
C LEU A 164 5.01 -82.40 -33.85
N ARG A 165 4.47 -83.38 -33.14
CA ARG A 165 3.60 -83.16 -31.98
C ARG A 165 4.33 -82.40 -30.88
N GLY A 166 5.57 -82.79 -30.58
CA GLY A 166 6.43 -82.07 -29.64
C GLY A 166 6.84 -80.67 -30.12
N LEU A 167 6.93 -80.41 -31.43
CA LEU A 167 7.08 -79.05 -31.97
C LEU A 167 5.79 -78.24 -31.82
N VAL A 168 4.64 -78.83 -32.11
CA VAL A 168 3.33 -78.18 -31.93
C VAL A 168 3.07 -77.83 -30.47
N ASP A 169 3.37 -78.74 -29.54
CA ASP A 169 3.21 -78.48 -28.11
C ASP A 169 4.17 -77.37 -27.63
N ARG A 170 5.43 -77.38 -28.10
CA ARG A 170 6.38 -76.27 -27.86
C ARG A 170 5.89 -74.95 -28.43
N LEU A 171 5.34 -74.92 -29.64
CA LEU A 171 4.79 -73.71 -30.26
C LEU A 171 3.57 -73.19 -29.49
N LYS A 172 2.72 -74.09 -28.96
CA LYS A 172 1.59 -73.71 -28.09
C LYS A 172 2.06 -73.12 -26.77
N ASP A 173 3.09 -73.69 -26.16
CA ASP A 173 3.63 -73.18 -24.90
C ASP A 173 4.34 -71.84 -25.11
N GLN A 174 5.05 -71.67 -26.24
CA GLN A 174 5.59 -70.38 -26.67
C GLN A 174 4.48 -69.36 -26.90
N LEU A 175 3.38 -69.73 -27.56
CA LEU A 175 2.24 -68.83 -27.78
C LEU A 175 1.65 -68.37 -26.44
N ARG A 176 1.39 -69.30 -25.52
CA ARG A 176 0.90 -68.98 -24.16
C ARG A 176 1.87 -68.11 -23.36
N GLN A 177 3.18 -68.31 -23.54
CA GLN A 177 4.19 -67.48 -22.92
C GLN A 177 4.14 -66.05 -23.49
N ARG A 178 4.08 -65.91 -24.83
CA ARG A 178 3.93 -64.61 -25.49
C ARG A 178 2.64 -63.91 -25.07
N ASP A 179 1.52 -64.63 -24.93
CA ASP A 179 0.25 -64.07 -24.46
C ASP A 179 0.35 -63.53 -23.03
N ARG A 180 1.04 -64.23 -22.12
CA ARG A 180 1.31 -63.75 -20.76
C ARG A 180 2.20 -62.51 -20.76
N GLU A 181 3.24 -62.50 -21.58
CA GLU A 181 4.12 -61.35 -21.74
C GLU A 181 3.37 -60.13 -22.30
N LEU A 182 2.49 -60.33 -23.28
CA LEU A 182 1.62 -59.27 -23.82
C LEU A 182 0.67 -58.72 -22.76
N LEU A 183 0.05 -59.58 -21.96
CA LEU A 183 -0.82 -59.14 -20.85
C LEU A 183 -0.02 -58.35 -19.80
N SER A 184 1.17 -58.80 -19.43
CA SER A 184 2.05 -58.06 -18.51
C SER A 184 2.41 -56.69 -19.08
N LYS A 185 2.78 -56.61 -20.36
CA LYS A 185 3.10 -55.34 -21.03
C LYS A 185 1.89 -54.43 -21.14
N GLN A 186 0.69 -54.99 -21.39
CA GLN A 186 -0.56 -54.24 -21.40
C GLN A 186 -0.82 -53.55 -20.05
N THR A 187 -0.67 -54.28 -18.93
CA THR A 187 -0.84 -53.69 -17.59
C THR A 187 0.20 -52.62 -17.26
N GLU A 188 1.45 -52.80 -17.73
CA GLU A 188 2.52 -51.80 -17.59
C GLU A 188 2.19 -50.52 -18.39
N MET A 189 1.71 -50.66 -19.62
CA MET A 189 1.25 -49.52 -20.43
C MET A 189 0.09 -48.77 -19.78
N GLU A 190 -0.88 -49.49 -19.20
CA GLU A 190 -2.02 -48.88 -18.50
C GLU A 190 -1.58 -48.10 -17.26
N SER A 191 -0.65 -48.66 -16.47
CA SER A 191 -0.04 -47.98 -15.32
C SER A 191 0.70 -46.71 -15.74
N LEU A 192 1.56 -46.80 -16.76
CA LEU A 192 2.29 -45.64 -17.30
C LEU A 192 1.34 -44.59 -17.87
N SER A 193 0.26 -45.01 -18.55
CA SER A 193 -0.78 -44.10 -19.05
C SER A 193 -1.44 -43.33 -17.91
N SER A 194 -1.76 -43.99 -16.80
CA SER A 194 -2.31 -43.32 -15.60
C SER A 194 -1.32 -42.32 -15.00
N GLN A 195 -0.04 -42.67 -14.94
CA GLN A 195 0.99 -41.74 -14.43
C GLN A 195 1.14 -40.50 -15.32
N VAL A 196 1.11 -40.68 -16.65
CA VAL A 196 1.15 -39.57 -17.61
C VAL A 196 -0.06 -38.66 -17.45
N GLU A 197 -1.25 -39.21 -17.23
CA GLU A 197 -2.46 -38.42 -16.99
C GLU A 197 -2.37 -37.61 -15.69
N GLN A 198 -1.91 -38.22 -14.60
CA GLN A 198 -1.68 -37.53 -13.33
C GLN A 198 -0.67 -36.39 -13.46
N LEU A 199 0.48 -36.65 -14.09
CA LEU A 199 1.49 -35.62 -14.37
C LEU A 199 0.94 -34.50 -15.26
N THR A 200 0.06 -34.83 -16.20
CA THR A 200 -0.61 -33.84 -17.06
C THR A 200 -1.56 -32.93 -16.26
N ILE A 201 -2.24 -33.46 -15.23
CA ILE A 201 -3.07 -32.67 -14.32
C ILE A 201 -2.18 -31.74 -13.47
N ILE A 202 -1.13 -32.28 -12.84
CA ILE A 202 -0.21 -31.52 -12.01
C ILE A 202 0.49 -30.41 -12.82
N SER A 203 0.94 -30.71 -14.04
CA SER A 203 1.56 -29.71 -14.93
C SER A 203 0.60 -28.57 -15.25
N ARG A 204 -0.68 -28.85 -15.49
CA ARG A 204 -1.70 -27.82 -15.72
C ARG A 204 -1.94 -26.97 -14.47
N GLU A 205 -1.99 -27.59 -13.30
CA GLU A 205 -2.14 -26.88 -12.02
C GLU A 205 -0.95 -25.97 -11.73
N LEU A 206 0.28 -26.46 -11.90
CA LEU A 206 1.50 -25.67 -11.73
C LEU A 206 1.54 -24.47 -12.68
N ARG A 207 1.17 -24.65 -13.96
CA ARG A 207 1.05 -23.53 -14.91
C ARG A 207 0.00 -22.51 -14.48
N ARG A 208 -1.12 -22.95 -13.89
CA ARG A 208 -2.14 -22.04 -13.35
C ARG A 208 -1.60 -21.28 -12.13
N LYS A 209 -0.93 -21.94 -11.20
CA LYS A 209 -0.28 -21.30 -10.03
C LYS A 209 0.78 -20.29 -10.48
N GLN A 210 1.60 -20.65 -11.46
CA GLN A 210 2.60 -19.74 -12.05
C GLN A 210 1.93 -18.48 -12.64
N ARG A 211 0.83 -18.62 -13.40
CA ARG A 211 0.11 -17.48 -13.96
C ARG A 211 -0.46 -16.57 -12.87
N LEU A 212 -1.05 -17.14 -11.82
CA LEU A 212 -1.56 -16.37 -10.69
C LEU A 212 -0.45 -15.60 -9.96
N GLY A 213 0.68 -16.26 -9.68
CA GLY A 213 1.84 -15.60 -9.08
C GLY A 213 2.42 -14.50 -9.97
N GLN A 214 2.47 -14.72 -11.29
CA GLN A 214 2.88 -13.69 -12.25
C GLN A 214 1.95 -12.48 -12.20
N THR A 215 0.63 -12.66 -12.20
CA THR A 215 -0.33 -11.56 -12.08
C THR A 215 -0.16 -10.79 -10.78
N GLN A 216 0.07 -11.48 -9.66
CA GLN A 216 0.36 -10.83 -8.37
C GLN A 216 1.63 -9.98 -8.41
N ILE A 217 2.71 -10.51 -9.01
CA ILE A 217 3.97 -9.76 -9.17
C ILE A 217 3.74 -8.49 -10.01
N HIS A 218 2.98 -8.57 -11.10
CA HIS A 218 2.68 -7.38 -11.91
C HIS A 218 1.87 -6.35 -11.12
N SER A 219 0.84 -6.77 -10.37
CA SER A 219 0.07 -5.88 -9.48
C SER A 219 0.96 -5.16 -8.47
N LEU A 220 1.87 -5.89 -7.82
CA LEU A 220 2.82 -5.31 -6.85
C LEU A 220 3.81 -4.33 -7.51
N ILE A 221 4.21 -4.59 -8.76
CA ILE A 221 5.07 -3.67 -9.52
C ILE A 221 4.31 -2.38 -9.83
N ASP A 222 3.04 -2.47 -10.23
CA ASP A 222 2.18 -1.31 -10.52
C ASP A 222 1.94 -0.49 -9.24
N GLU A 223 1.57 -1.13 -8.13
CA GLU A 223 1.42 -0.47 -6.82
C GLU A 223 2.72 0.22 -6.37
N ARG A 224 3.87 -0.44 -6.55
CA ARG A 224 5.17 0.16 -6.27
C ARG A 224 5.45 1.39 -7.15
N ALA A 225 5.07 1.34 -8.43
CA ALA A 225 5.23 2.48 -9.33
C ALA A 225 4.37 3.68 -8.89
N ASP A 226 3.14 3.42 -8.45
CA ASP A 226 2.23 4.45 -7.93
C ASP A 226 2.78 5.09 -6.64
N PHE A 227 3.29 4.30 -5.70
CA PHE A 227 3.92 4.84 -4.50
C PHE A 227 5.18 5.67 -4.80
N LEU A 228 6.00 5.24 -5.76
CA LEU A 228 7.17 6.02 -6.19
C LEU A 228 6.75 7.35 -6.82
N ALA A 229 5.70 7.37 -7.63
CA ALA A 229 5.17 8.61 -8.21
C ALA A 229 4.69 9.57 -7.11
N GLN A 230 3.89 9.08 -6.16
CA GLN A 230 3.42 9.87 -5.01
C GLN A 230 4.57 10.43 -4.17
N LEU A 231 5.59 9.60 -3.89
CA LEU A 231 6.77 10.03 -3.13
C LEU A 231 7.56 11.11 -3.88
N HIS A 232 7.71 10.98 -5.20
CA HIS A 232 8.35 12.02 -6.01
C HIS A 232 7.57 13.34 -6.01
N ASP A 233 6.24 13.28 -6.07
CA ASP A 233 5.41 14.49 -6.01
C ASP A 233 5.48 15.16 -4.63
N GLN A 234 5.43 14.40 -3.55
CA GLN A 234 5.66 14.92 -2.20
C GLN A 234 7.06 15.54 -2.05
N GLN A 235 8.09 14.91 -2.62
CA GLN A 235 9.45 15.45 -2.58
C GLN A 235 9.55 16.80 -3.32
N ARG A 236 8.84 16.95 -4.46
CA ARG A 236 8.76 18.23 -5.18
C ARG A 236 8.02 19.29 -4.37
N GLU A 237 6.94 18.91 -3.70
CA GLU A 237 6.20 19.81 -2.82
C GLU A 237 7.06 20.28 -1.65
N VAL A 238 7.78 19.38 -0.98
CA VAL A 238 8.73 19.72 0.09
C VAL A 238 9.82 20.66 -0.43
N GLN A 239 10.35 20.43 -1.63
CA GLN A 239 11.32 21.35 -2.25
C GLN A 239 10.71 22.73 -2.50
N SER A 240 9.46 22.80 -2.99
CA SER A 240 8.76 24.07 -3.21
C SER A 240 8.52 24.82 -1.89
N LEU A 241 8.08 24.12 -0.85
CA LEU A 241 7.88 24.70 0.48
C LEU A 241 9.19 25.22 1.08
N ARG A 242 10.30 24.47 0.94
CA ARG A 242 11.62 24.93 1.38
C ARG A 242 12.08 26.18 0.64
N GLN A 243 11.83 26.28 -0.67
CA GLN A 243 12.14 27.48 -1.45
C GLN A 243 11.31 28.68 -0.97
N ARG A 244 10.00 28.50 -0.76
CA ARG A 244 9.10 29.55 -0.22
C ARG A 244 9.53 30.00 1.17
N LEU A 245 9.89 29.06 2.04
CA LEU A 245 10.39 29.37 3.38
C LEU A 245 11.68 30.21 3.29
N GLY A 246 12.63 29.83 2.45
CA GLY A 246 13.86 30.60 2.27
C GLY A 246 13.65 32.00 1.69
N LEU A 247 12.63 32.21 0.86
CA LEU A 247 12.24 33.55 0.41
C LEU A 247 11.64 34.37 1.55
N ALA A 248 10.74 33.78 2.33
CA ALA A 248 10.11 34.44 3.48
C ALA A 248 11.15 34.79 4.57
N GLU A 249 12.14 33.94 4.81
CA GLU A 249 13.25 34.22 5.73
C GLU A 249 14.07 35.44 5.29
N LYS A 250 14.39 35.54 3.99
CA LYS A 250 15.10 36.70 3.43
C LYS A 250 14.28 37.98 3.52
N GLU A 251 13.00 37.94 3.16
CA GLU A 251 12.12 39.10 3.26
C GLU A 251 12.03 39.60 4.72
N ASN A 252 11.95 38.67 5.67
CA ASN A 252 11.91 39.01 7.10
C ASN A 252 13.24 39.61 7.59
N GLU A 253 14.38 39.10 7.10
CA GLU A 253 15.69 39.69 7.36
C GLU A 253 15.80 41.11 6.77
N ASP A 254 15.37 41.32 5.53
CA ASP A 254 15.33 42.62 4.86
C ASP A 254 14.44 43.63 5.62
N LEU A 255 13.26 43.21 6.10
CA LEU A 255 12.38 44.03 6.92
C LEU A 255 13.02 44.38 8.27
N SER A 256 13.72 43.44 8.90
CA SER A 256 14.45 43.68 10.15
C SER A 256 15.60 44.68 9.96
N ILE A 257 16.33 44.59 8.84
CA ILE A 257 17.39 45.54 8.48
C ILE A 257 16.78 46.92 8.20
N SER A 258 15.69 47.00 7.43
CA SER A 258 14.98 48.26 7.17
C SER A 258 14.44 48.92 8.45
N ALA A 259 14.02 48.13 9.44
CA ALA A 259 13.64 48.63 10.75
C ALA A 259 14.83 49.23 11.52
N GLN A 260 16.05 48.70 11.33
CA GLN A 260 17.29 49.25 11.90
C GLN A 260 17.79 50.49 11.15
N ASP A 261 17.56 50.59 9.84
CA ASP A 261 17.90 51.74 8.99
C ASP A 261 16.89 52.89 9.08
N SER A 262 15.83 52.74 9.90
CA SER A 262 15.02 53.89 10.30
C SER A 262 15.92 54.91 11.00
N PRO A 263 15.95 56.18 10.57
CA PRO A 263 16.90 57.15 11.12
C PRO A 263 16.70 57.20 12.63
N ASP A 264 17.78 57.03 13.37
CA ASP A 264 17.74 57.07 14.82
C ASP A 264 17.30 58.46 15.27
N LEU A 265 16.00 58.61 15.52
CA LEU A 265 15.38 59.85 16.02
C LEU A 265 15.72 60.10 17.49
N THR A 266 16.44 59.16 18.11
CA THR A 266 17.00 59.31 19.46
C THR A 266 17.94 60.52 19.42
N ASN A 267 17.50 61.61 20.06
CA ASN A 267 18.13 62.94 20.13
C ASN A 267 17.84 63.96 19.00
N LYS A 268 16.88 63.74 18.10
CA LYS A 268 16.45 64.80 17.16
C LYS A 268 14.97 65.12 17.14
N VAL A 269 14.13 64.33 17.78
CA VAL A 269 12.78 64.77 18.18
C VAL A 269 12.55 64.31 19.62
N ILE A 270 11.78 65.08 20.38
CA ILE A 270 11.59 65.07 21.83
C ILE A 270 10.99 63.73 22.34
N TYR A 271 11.66 62.59 22.13
CA TYR A 271 11.12 61.26 22.41
C TYR A 271 12.23 60.34 22.91
N ASP A 272 12.18 59.99 24.18
CA ASP A 272 12.99 58.94 24.77
C ASP A 272 12.28 57.59 24.57
N LYS A 273 12.97 56.61 23.95
CA LYS A 273 12.39 55.30 23.63
C LYS A 273 12.13 54.48 24.91
N ASP A 274 12.85 54.79 25.99
CA ASP A 274 12.82 54.07 27.25
C ASP A 274 11.94 54.73 28.33
N ASP A 275 11.19 55.80 28.02
CA ASP A 275 10.32 56.49 28.98
C ASP A 275 9.09 55.62 29.37
N PRO A 276 8.98 55.19 30.64
CA PRO A 276 7.84 54.40 31.12
C PRO A 276 6.53 55.18 31.21
N ASN A 277 6.56 56.53 31.24
CA ASN A 277 5.39 57.40 31.26
C ASN A 277 5.00 57.91 29.86
N ARG A 278 5.64 57.40 28.81
CA ARG A 278 5.31 57.73 27.43
C ARG A 278 3.84 57.40 27.14
N PRO A 279 3.05 58.33 26.57
CA PRO A 279 1.71 58.03 26.07
C PRO A 279 1.81 56.90 25.03
N ARG A 280 1.38 55.71 25.38
CA ARG A 280 1.34 54.55 24.49
C ARG A 280 -0.06 54.43 23.96
N PHE A 281 -0.25 54.81 22.69
CA PHE A 281 -1.49 54.52 22.00
C PHE A 281 -1.65 53.01 21.88
N THR A 282 -2.82 52.51 22.23
CA THR A 282 -3.22 51.15 21.90
C THR A 282 -3.30 50.99 20.38
N THR A 283 -3.21 49.76 19.89
CA THR A 283 -3.40 49.48 18.45
C THR A 283 -4.77 49.94 17.95
N GLN A 284 -5.76 50.03 18.84
CA GLN A 284 -7.07 50.58 18.54
C GLN A 284 -7.05 52.10 18.39
N GLU A 285 -6.48 52.83 19.35
CA GLU A 285 -6.34 54.29 19.27
C GLU A 285 -5.53 54.71 18.04
N LEU A 286 -4.50 53.94 17.67
CA LEU A 286 -3.74 54.22 16.45
C LEU A 286 -4.58 54.06 15.18
N LYS A 287 -5.46 53.04 15.13
CA LYS A 287 -6.40 52.87 14.01
C LYS A 287 -7.41 54.02 13.97
N ASP A 288 -7.94 54.42 15.11
CA ASP A 288 -8.91 55.50 15.21
C ASP A 288 -8.29 56.83 14.77
N ILE A 289 -7.07 57.14 15.23
CA ILE A 289 -6.29 58.32 14.78
C ILE A 289 -5.99 58.26 13.29
N LEU A 290 -5.67 57.08 12.75
CA LEU A 290 -5.42 56.92 11.30
C LEU A 290 -6.68 57.11 10.48
N HIS A 291 -7.83 56.63 10.97
CA HIS A 291 -9.14 56.86 10.34
C HIS A 291 -9.50 58.35 10.36
N GLU A 292 -9.42 59.00 11.52
CA GLU A 292 -9.69 60.44 11.65
C GLU A 292 -8.74 61.27 10.78
N ARG A 293 -7.44 60.92 10.74
CA ARG A 293 -6.47 61.56 9.84
C ARG A 293 -6.85 61.40 8.37
N ASN A 294 -7.33 60.23 7.97
CA ASN A 294 -7.75 59.97 6.59
C ASN A 294 -9.02 60.75 6.23
N GLU A 295 -9.99 60.81 7.14
CA GLU A 295 -11.19 61.62 6.97
C GLU A 295 -10.85 63.12 6.86
N LEU A 296 -9.97 63.62 7.72
CA LEU A 296 -9.50 65.00 7.66
C LEU A 296 -8.71 65.27 6.37
N LYS A 297 -7.88 64.32 5.91
CA LYS A 297 -7.19 64.45 4.61
C LYS A 297 -8.16 64.51 3.44
N ALA A 298 -9.19 63.66 3.42
CA ALA A 298 -10.22 63.72 2.38
C ALA A 298 -10.92 65.08 2.40
N ARG A 299 -11.30 65.56 3.60
CA ARG A 299 -11.93 66.87 3.76
C ARG A 299 -11.03 68.04 3.38
N VAL A 300 -9.73 67.94 3.65
CA VAL A 300 -8.75 68.93 3.21
C VAL A 300 -8.61 68.90 1.69
N SER A 301 -8.58 67.72 1.06
CA SER A 301 -8.59 67.59 -0.40
C SER A 301 -9.82 68.25 -1.02
N ASP A 302 -11.01 67.98 -0.47
CA ASP A 302 -12.26 68.58 -0.95
C ASP A 302 -12.22 70.12 -0.83
N LEU A 303 -11.70 70.65 0.29
CA LEU A 303 -11.55 72.09 0.51
C LEU A 303 -10.47 72.72 -0.38
N GLU A 304 -9.38 71.99 -0.64
CA GLU A 304 -8.34 72.41 -1.60
C GLU A 304 -8.92 72.48 -3.02
N ASP A 305 -9.72 71.49 -3.44
CA ASP A 305 -10.43 71.49 -4.73
C ASP A 305 -11.43 72.65 -4.84
N GLU A 306 -12.21 72.92 -3.78
CA GLU A 306 -13.10 74.08 -3.72
C GLU A 306 -12.31 75.40 -3.84
N LEU A 307 -11.18 75.53 -3.14
CA LEU A 307 -10.32 76.71 -3.22
C LEU A 307 -9.64 76.86 -4.59
N GLU A 308 -9.26 75.76 -5.23
CA GLU A 308 -8.68 75.73 -6.57
C GLU A 308 -9.67 76.30 -7.61
N MET A 309 -10.97 76.08 -7.44
CA MET A 309 -12.01 76.69 -8.30
C MET A 309 -12.05 78.22 -8.22
N TYR A 310 -11.67 78.79 -7.06
CA TYR A 310 -11.64 80.25 -6.85
C TYR A 310 -10.25 80.85 -7.10
N ARG A 311 -9.25 80.03 -7.40
CA ARG A 311 -7.92 80.48 -7.78
C ARG A 311 -7.97 81.09 -9.19
N PRO A 312 -7.45 82.32 -9.38
CA PRO A 312 -7.41 82.93 -10.71
C PRO A 312 -6.61 82.04 -11.69
N LYS A 313 -7.26 81.52 -12.73
CA LYS A 313 -6.59 80.80 -13.83
C LYS A 313 -5.65 81.76 -14.57
N GLU A 314 -4.35 81.56 -14.43
CA GLU A 314 -3.36 82.17 -15.34
C GLU A 314 -3.57 81.63 -16.77
N PRO A 315 -3.36 82.44 -17.82
CA PRO A 315 -3.54 82.01 -19.20
C PRO A 315 -2.52 80.92 -19.60
N PRO A 316 -2.90 80.02 -20.52
CA PRO A 316 -2.25 78.73 -20.72
C PRO A 316 -0.87 78.87 -21.35
N LYS A 317 0.12 78.15 -20.80
CA LYS A 317 1.36 77.79 -21.51
C LYS A 317 1.20 76.37 -22.05
N SER A 318 1.25 76.29 -23.39
CA SER A 318 1.60 75.18 -24.30
C SER A 318 1.36 73.70 -23.88
N PRO A 319 0.73 72.88 -24.75
CA PRO A 319 0.30 71.51 -24.44
C PRO A 319 1.38 70.47 -24.75
N GLN A 320 1.95 69.82 -23.75
CA GLN A 320 2.62 68.51 -23.92
C GLN A 320 2.45 67.64 -22.66
N GLU A 321 2.02 66.40 -22.91
CA GLU A 321 2.10 65.20 -22.03
C GLU A 321 1.01 65.03 -20.96
N GLU A 322 -0.20 64.66 -21.40
CA GLU A 322 -1.09 63.79 -20.62
C GLU A 322 -0.72 62.33 -20.90
N GLU A 323 0.10 61.72 -20.03
CA GLU A 323 0.20 60.26 -19.95
C GLU A 323 -1.05 59.74 -19.23
N LEU A 324 -1.91 59.05 -19.98
CA LEU A 324 -3.06 58.32 -19.46
C LEU A 324 -2.57 57.16 -18.57
N ILE A 325 -2.69 57.32 -17.25
CA ILE A 325 -2.54 56.23 -16.28
C ILE A 325 -3.74 55.29 -16.44
N VAL A 326 -3.51 54.08 -16.92
CA VAL A 326 -4.52 53.01 -17.02
C VAL A 326 -4.44 52.18 -15.74
N GLU A 327 -5.34 52.42 -14.79
CA GLU A 327 -5.54 51.52 -13.64
C GLU A 327 -6.28 50.26 -14.08
N GLY A 328 -5.63 49.10 -13.98
CA GLY A 328 -6.29 47.80 -14.10
C GLY A 328 -7.02 47.40 -12.81
N PRO A 329 -8.07 46.54 -12.87
CA PRO A 329 -8.79 46.12 -11.67
C PRO A 329 -7.92 45.22 -10.77
N LEU A 330 -7.93 45.53 -9.47
CA LEU A 330 -7.22 44.82 -8.41
C LEU A 330 -7.54 43.30 -8.43
N PRO A 331 -6.54 42.40 -8.41
CA PRO A 331 -6.77 40.98 -8.20
C PRO A 331 -7.32 40.72 -6.79
N GLN A 332 -8.40 39.94 -6.71
CA GLN A 332 -9.05 39.54 -5.46
C GLN A 332 -8.12 38.60 -4.68
N GLU A 333 -7.87 38.90 -3.40
CA GLU A 333 -6.98 38.13 -2.54
C GLU A 333 -7.50 36.68 -2.36
N PRO A 334 -6.62 35.65 -2.45
CA PRO A 334 -7.01 34.27 -2.21
C PRO A 334 -7.26 34.04 -0.71
N ASP A 335 -8.28 33.23 -0.39
CA ASP A 335 -8.78 32.97 0.96
C ASP A 335 -7.74 32.40 1.97
N ASP A 336 -6.56 31.99 1.48
CA ASP A 336 -5.58 31.13 2.14
C ASP A 336 -4.31 31.87 2.59
N ALA A 337 -4.48 33.13 2.98
CA ALA A 337 -3.39 33.97 3.43
C ALA A 337 -2.78 33.49 4.77
N PRO A 338 -1.44 33.35 4.88
CA PRO A 338 -0.74 32.72 6.01
C PRO A 338 -0.86 33.47 7.35
N TRP A 339 -1.40 34.69 7.38
CA TRP A 339 -1.71 35.42 8.61
C TRP A 339 -3.06 35.05 9.23
N LYS A 340 -3.92 34.29 8.53
CA LYS A 340 -5.08 33.66 9.15
C LYS A 340 -4.61 32.48 9.99
N LYS A 341 -4.53 32.66 11.31
CA LYS A 341 -4.43 31.53 12.24
C LYS A 341 -5.65 30.63 11.99
N SER A 342 -5.41 29.40 11.52
CA SER A 342 -6.47 28.42 11.36
C SER A 342 -7.07 28.15 12.73
N ASP A 343 -8.29 28.64 12.96
CA ASP A 343 -9.01 28.33 14.20
C ASP A 343 -9.12 26.80 14.33
N SER A 344 -8.78 26.27 15.50
CA SER A 344 -8.99 24.87 15.84
C SER A 344 -10.47 24.49 15.69
N GLY A 345 -10.75 23.19 15.52
CA GLY A 345 -12.12 22.69 15.45
C GLY A 345 -12.95 23.13 16.66
N ILE A 346 -12.32 23.14 17.85
CA ILE A 346 -12.94 23.59 19.10
C ILE A 346 -13.16 25.11 19.14
N ARG A 347 -12.22 25.94 18.67
CA ARG A 347 -12.43 27.39 18.56
C ARG A 347 -13.54 27.73 17.58
N LYS A 348 -13.62 27.00 16.45
CA LYS A 348 -14.72 27.11 15.48
C LYS A 348 -16.05 26.68 16.08
N PHE A 349 -16.05 25.59 16.86
CA PHE A 349 -17.22 25.08 17.56
C PHE A 349 -17.79 26.10 18.57
N PHE A 350 -16.95 26.59 19.50
CA PHE A 350 -17.36 27.59 20.49
C PHE A 350 -17.75 28.91 19.82
N ARG A 351 -17.03 29.36 18.77
CA ARG A 351 -17.42 30.56 18.03
C ARG A 351 -18.80 30.40 17.41
N ARG A 352 -19.10 29.26 16.78
CA ARG A 352 -20.43 29.00 16.20
C ARG A 352 -21.52 28.96 17.27
N LEU A 353 -21.26 28.27 18.38
CA LEU A 353 -22.21 28.11 19.49
C LEU A 353 -22.60 29.45 20.14
N PHE A 354 -21.66 30.40 20.25
CA PHE A 354 -21.94 31.72 20.85
C PHE A 354 -22.21 32.85 19.84
N SER A 355 -21.89 32.67 18.55
CA SER A 355 -22.21 33.67 17.51
C SER A 355 -23.68 33.60 17.09
N GLU A 356 -24.34 32.46 17.28
CA GLU A 356 -25.76 32.27 16.96
C GLU A 356 -26.70 32.94 18.01
N GLY A 357 -26.17 33.38 19.16
CA GLY A 357 -26.95 34.00 20.25
C GLY A 357 -27.09 35.53 20.22
N VAL A 358 -26.36 36.25 19.36
CA VAL A 358 -26.28 37.74 19.42
C VAL A 358 -27.12 38.47 18.36
N THR A 359 -27.69 37.77 17.37
CA THR A 359 -28.53 38.43 16.35
C THR A 359 -29.87 37.75 16.14
N GLY A 360 -30.90 38.33 16.77
CA GLY A 360 -32.28 38.27 16.29
C GLY A 360 -33.10 37.06 16.77
N GLY A 361 -34.20 37.36 17.47
CA GLY A 361 -35.17 36.37 17.91
C GLY A 361 -35.72 35.53 16.75
N GLY A 362 -35.70 34.21 16.95
CA GLY A 362 -36.29 33.24 16.03
C GLY A 362 -36.07 31.83 16.57
N THR A 363 -37.14 31.24 17.10
CA THR A 363 -37.20 29.83 17.50
C THR A 363 -36.81 28.90 16.34
N SER A 364 -35.82 28.03 16.52
CA SER A 364 -35.78 26.70 15.86
C SER A 364 -34.77 25.74 16.50
N VAL A 365 -35.33 24.80 17.24
CA VAL A 365 -34.98 23.38 17.45
C VAL A 365 -33.73 22.86 16.68
N LEU A 366 -32.73 22.38 17.43
CA LEU A 366 -31.66 21.49 16.95
C LEU A 366 -32.26 20.17 16.42
N PRO A 367 -31.84 19.64 15.26
CA PRO A 367 -32.15 18.27 14.93
C PRO A 367 -31.22 17.35 15.72
N PHE A 368 -31.80 16.71 16.73
CA PHE A 368 -31.35 15.41 17.23
C PHE A 368 -31.47 14.37 16.10
N VAL A 369 -30.37 13.73 15.71
CA VAL A 369 -30.41 12.41 15.08
C VAL A 369 -29.25 11.58 15.64
N GLY A 370 -29.56 10.82 16.69
CA GLY A 370 -28.90 9.54 16.95
C GLY A 370 -29.26 8.53 15.86
N GLY A 371 -28.32 7.63 15.57
CA GLY A 371 -28.36 6.74 14.42
C GLY A 371 -29.30 5.55 14.51
N SER A 372 -29.53 4.90 13.37
CA SER A 372 -29.42 3.43 13.17
C SER A 372 -29.74 3.05 11.72
N SER A 373 -28.77 2.36 11.11
CA SER A 373 -28.89 1.27 10.11
C SER A 373 -30.13 1.18 9.19
N SER A 374 -29.93 1.29 7.88
CA SER A 374 -29.93 0.13 6.96
C SER A 374 -30.08 0.50 5.48
N SER A 375 -29.32 -0.22 4.66
CA SER A 375 -29.52 -0.52 3.23
C SER A 375 -29.39 0.64 2.22
N GLY A 376 -28.32 0.58 1.42
CA GLY A 376 -28.15 1.49 0.29
C GLY A 376 -26.80 1.36 -0.41
N SER A 377 -26.35 0.14 -0.69
CA SER A 377 -25.22 -0.10 -1.59
C SER A 377 -25.47 0.58 -2.94
N LYS A 378 -24.62 1.53 -3.32
CA LYS A 378 -24.43 1.88 -4.73
C LYS A 378 -22.93 1.96 -5.03
N PRO A 379 -22.44 1.15 -5.99
CA PRO A 379 -21.03 1.11 -6.36
C PRO A 379 -20.69 2.32 -7.24
N ILE A 380 -19.54 2.94 -6.96
CA ILE A 380 -18.90 3.87 -7.89
C ILE A 380 -18.21 2.98 -8.94
N LEU A 381 -18.88 2.81 -10.07
CA LEU A 381 -18.30 2.26 -11.29
C LEU A 381 -17.40 3.33 -11.92
N SER A 382 -16.09 3.22 -11.74
CA SER A 382 -15.13 3.90 -12.62
C SER A 382 -15.13 3.18 -13.96
N SER A 383 -15.67 3.84 -14.97
CA SER A 383 -15.78 3.36 -16.34
C SER A 383 -14.40 3.08 -16.96
N SER A 384 -14.13 1.81 -17.27
CA SER A 384 -13.11 1.42 -18.24
C SER A 384 -13.53 1.90 -19.63
N LEU A 385 -12.74 2.80 -20.22
CA LEU A 385 -12.84 3.15 -21.63
C LEU A 385 -12.15 2.04 -22.45
N SER A 386 -12.95 1.11 -22.97
CA SER A 386 -12.56 0.26 -24.09
C SER A 386 -12.51 1.10 -25.37
N LYS A 387 -11.32 1.28 -25.95
CA LYS A 387 -11.17 1.67 -27.36
C LYS A 387 -10.87 0.42 -28.18
N ILE A 388 -11.88 -0.03 -28.91
CA ILE A 388 -11.75 -1.04 -29.97
C ILE A 388 -11.37 -0.32 -31.27
N GLY A 389 -10.28 -0.78 -31.87
CA GLY A 389 -10.12 -0.99 -33.31
C GLY A 389 -9.96 0.22 -34.23
N LEU A 390 -8.78 0.36 -34.82
CA LEU A 390 -8.67 0.68 -36.25
C LEU A 390 -7.48 -0.07 -36.87
N SER A 391 -7.81 -0.72 -37.98
CA SER A 391 -7.00 -1.52 -38.88
C SER A 391 -5.89 -0.69 -39.55
N GLY A 392 -4.73 -1.32 -39.80
CA GLY A 392 -3.58 -0.69 -40.45
C GLY A 392 -2.63 -1.73 -41.03
N HIS A 393 -3.06 -2.35 -42.13
CA HIS A 393 -2.28 -3.17 -43.05
C HIS A 393 -1.01 -2.46 -43.54
N LEU A 394 0.18 -3.03 -43.29
CA LEU A 394 1.35 -2.80 -44.14
C LEU A 394 2.11 -4.11 -44.38
N SER A 395 2.36 -4.30 -45.67
CA SER A 395 2.80 -5.51 -46.34
C SER A 395 4.32 -5.69 -46.27
N SER A 396 4.74 -6.96 -46.18
CA SER A 396 5.67 -7.63 -47.10
C SER A 396 6.76 -6.77 -47.80
N SER A 397 8.00 -6.95 -47.37
CA SER A 397 9.11 -7.45 -48.20
C SER A 397 10.09 -8.19 -47.27
N GLY A 398 10.80 -9.26 -47.60
CA GLY A 398 11.04 -9.91 -48.88
C GLY A 398 12.51 -10.36 -48.96
N ALA A 399 12.82 -11.50 -48.33
CA ALA A 399 13.91 -12.46 -48.65
C ALA A 399 15.41 -12.00 -48.56
N PRO A 400 16.41 -12.89 -48.74
CA PRO A 400 16.64 -14.19 -48.06
C PRO A 400 18.12 -14.44 -47.64
N ASP A 401 18.34 -15.61 -47.01
CA ASP A 401 19.53 -16.49 -47.01
C ASP A 401 20.90 -15.96 -46.57
N THR A 402 21.56 -16.68 -45.65
CA THR A 402 22.80 -17.42 -45.94
C THR A 402 23.14 -18.39 -44.80
N ILE A 403 23.30 -19.64 -45.22
CA ILE A 403 23.85 -20.81 -44.54
C ILE A 403 25.35 -20.62 -44.26
N VAL A 404 25.84 -20.95 -43.06
CA VAL A 404 26.93 -21.95 -42.79
C VAL A 404 26.75 -22.48 -41.38
#